data_AF-A0A261C110-F1
#
_entry.id   AF-A0A261C110-F1
#
_cell.length_a   1.000
_cell.length_b   1.000
_cell.length_c   1.000
_cell.angle_alpha   90.00
_cell.angle_beta   90.00
_cell.angle_gamma   90.00
#
_symmetry.space_group_name_H-M   'P 1'
#
loop_
_entity.id
_entity.type
_entity.pdbx_description
1 polymer ?
#
loop_
_entity_poly.entity_id
_entity_poly.type
_entity_poly.pdbx_seq_one_letter_code
_entity_poly.pdbx_strand_id
1 'polypeptide(L)'
;MKLLVVFVLFFFGLFAMSADLKAAGMSENSVHALDKIYKDFEEKAAQIKAKKMKGVIINEYYDYLELRTDLLKTMPKKDRDIFEKYIVKYENRSGY
;
A
#
# COMPACT_ATOMS: atom_id res chain seq x y z
N MET A 1 16.96 17.65 12.72
CA MET A 1 16.29 17.65 11.40
C MET A 1 16.54 16.33 10.64
N LYS A 2 16.14 15.16 11.19
CA LYS A 2 16.31 13.85 10.53
C LYS A 2 15.01 13.03 10.39
N LEU A 3 13.90 13.52 10.96
CA LEU A 3 12.58 12.86 10.86
C LEU A 3 11.85 13.18 9.55
N LEU A 4 12.12 14.35 8.93
CA LEU A 4 11.37 14.84 7.78
C LEU A 4 11.67 14.03 6.50
N VAL A 5 12.89 13.51 6.36
CA VAL A 5 13.37 12.87 5.13
C VAL A 5 12.76 11.47 4.94
N VAL A 6 12.39 10.78 6.02
CA VAL A 6 11.74 9.46 5.93
C VAL A 6 10.26 9.60 5.56
N PHE A 7 9.61 10.70 5.95
CA PHE A 7 8.22 10.99 5.61
C PHE A 7 8.07 11.25 4.10
N VAL A 8 9.05 11.91 3.49
CA VAL A 8 9.00 12.28 2.07
C VAL A 8 9.22 11.07 1.15
N LEU A 9 10.06 10.10 1.52
CA LEU A 9 10.39 8.96 0.65
C LEU A 9 9.29 7.90 0.53
N PHE A 10 8.41 7.76 1.52
CA PHE A 10 7.29 6.79 1.48
C PHE A 10 6.04 7.36 0.79
N PHE A 11 5.70 8.63 1.02
CA PHE A 11 4.57 9.29 0.35
C PHE A 11 4.71 9.31 -1.18
N PHE A 12 5.93 9.44 -1.71
CA PHE A 12 6.17 9.37 -3.16
C PHE A 12 5.86 7.99 -3.77
N GLY A 13 5.97 6.89 -3.02
CA GLY A 13 5.66 5.55 -3.50
C GLY A 13 4.17 5.34 -3.75
N LEU A 14 3.33 5.94 -2.90
CA LEU A 14 1.86 5.87 -2.94
C LEU A 14 1.32 6.59 -4.17
N PHE A 15 1.67 7.87 -4.34
CA PHE A 15 1.27 8.65 -5.52
C PHE A 15 1.76 8.00 -6.81
N ALA A 16 2.95 7.39 -6.78
CA ALA A 16 3.47 6.67 -7.93
C ALA A 16 2.68 5.39 -8.24
N MET A 17 2.26 4.60 -7.24
CA MET A 17 1.47 3.39 -7.46
C MET A 17 0.08 3.72 -7.99
N SER A 18 -0.65 4.63 -7.33
CA SER A 18 -2.01 4.99 -7.74
C SER A 18 -2.01 5.63 -9.14
N ALA A 19 -1.01 6.47 -9.45
CA ALA A 19 -0.86 7.04 -10.79
C ALA A 19 -0.55 5.99 -11.85
N ASP A 20 0.35 5.04 -11.56
CA ASP A 20 0.69 3.97 -12.48
C ASP A 20 -0.50 3.01 -12.72
N LEU A 21 -1.27 2.70 -11.68
CA LEU A 21 -2.49 1.89 -11.78
C LEU A 21 -3.58 2.60 -12.61
N LYS A 22 -3.77 3.90 -12.38
CA LYS A 22 -4.68 4.73 -13.21
C LYS A 22 -4.22 4.77 -14.66
N ALA A 23 -2.93 5.00 -14.90
CA ALA A 23 -2.34 5.04 -16.24
C ALA A 23 -2.44 3.68 -16.96
N ALA A 24 -2.39 2.57 -16.23
CA ALA A 24 -2.61 1.23 -16.74
C ALA A 24 -4.09 0.91 -17.04
N GLY A 25 -5.01 1.83 -16.72
CA GLY A 25 -6.43 1.70 -17.04
C GLY A 25 -7.25 0.94 -15.99
N MET A 26 -6.78 0.91 -14.74
CA MET A 26 -7.54 0.43 -13.59
C MET A 26 -8.66 1.41 -13.27
N SER A 27 -9.83 0.91 -12.87
CA SER A 27 -10.95 1.80 -12.52
C SER A 27 -10.63 2.67 -11.32
N GLU A 28 -11.14 3.90 -11.32
CA GLU A 28 -10.91 4.86 -10.24
C GLU A 28 -11.41 4.35 -8.89
N ASN A 29 -12.53 3.61 -8.88
CA ASN A 29 -13.07 2.99 -7.68
C ASN A 29 -12.10 1.96 -7.08
N SER A 30 -11.52 1.09 -7.91
CA SER A 30 -10.56 0.08 -7.46
C SER A 30 -9.26 0.72 -6.97
N VAL A 31 -8.77 1.76 -7.66
CA VAL A 31 -7.59 2.52 -7.20
C VAL A 31 -7.87 3.21 -5.87
N HIS A 32 -9.01 3.87 -5.73
CA HIS A 32 -9.38 4.55 -4.49
C HIS A 32 -9.53 3.58 -3.31
N ALA A 33 -10.09 2.40 -3.54
CA ALA A 33 -10.21 1.37 -2.51
C ALA A 33 -8.83 0.86 -2.04
N LEU A 34 -7.89 0.64 -2.97
CA LEU A 34 -6.52 0.27 -2.63
C LEU A 34 -5.78 1.37 -1.88
N ASP A 35 -5.92 2.61 -2.33
CA ASP A 35 -5.33 3.79 -1.68
C ASP A 35 -5.79 3.90 -0.23
N LYS A 36 -7.08 3.64 0.03
CA LYS A 36 -7.63 3.70 1.37
C LYS A 36 -7.01 2.65 2.29
N ILE A 37 -7.01 1.37 1.87
CA ILE A 37 -6.44 0.27 2.67
C ILE A 37 -4.98 0.54 3.00
N TYR A 38 -4.21 1.03 2.01
CA TYR A 38 -2.80 1.30 2.20
C TYR A 38 -2.54 2.52 3.12
N LYS A 39 -3.32 3.60 2.99
CA LYS A 39 -3.25 4.76 3.91
C LYS A 39 -3.60 4.38 5.34
N ASP A 40 -4.65 3.59 5.54
CA ASP A 40 -5.07 3.12 6.87
C ASP A 40 -3.93 2.32 7.55
N PHE A 41 -3.25 1.45 6.79
CA PHE A 41 -2.07 0.73 7.28
C PHE A 41 -0.91 1.67 7.65
N GLU A 42 -0.56 2.63 6.79
CA GLU A 42 0.54 3.55 7.05
C GLU A 42 0.30 4.42 8.28
N GLU A 43 -0.93 4.94 8.45
CA GLU A 43 -1.31 5.73 9.61
C GLU A 43 -1.16 4.93 10.91
N LYS A 44 -1.64 3.69 10.93
CA LYS A 44 -1.47 2.80 12.08
C LYS A 44 -0.01 2.44 12.33
N ALA A 45 0.75 2.10 11.29
CA ALA A 45 2.17 1.79 11.40
C ALA A 45 2.97 2.99 11.95
N ALA A 46 2.64 4.22 11.54
CA ALA A 46 3.24 5.44 12.06
C ALA A 46 2.91 5.65 13.54
N GLN A 47 1.66 5.45 13.95
CA GLN A 47 1.24 5.53 15.35
C GLN A 47 1.96 4.49 16.24
N ILE A 48 2.10 3.26 15.76
CA ILE A 48 2.77 2.18 16.49
C ILE A 48 4.28 2.45 16.59
N LYS A 49 4.89 2.92 15.50
CA LYS A 49 6.32 3.29 15.47
C LYS A 49 6.61 4.45 16.41
N ALA A 50 5.72 5.45 16.49
CA ALA A 50 5.83 6.54 17.46
C ALA A 50 5.84 6.02 18.91
N LYS A 51 5.11 4.94 19.19
CA LYS A 51 5.10 4.24 20.48
C LYS A 51 6.20 3.18 20.64
N LYS A 52 7.12 3.05 19.67
CA LYS A 52 8.25 2.08 19.65
C LYS A 52 7.86 0.59 19.75
N MET A 53 6.62 0.21 19.41
CA MET A 53 6.11 -1.16 19.57
C MET A 53 6.30 -1.99 18.28
N LYS A 54 7.53 -2.46 18.01
CA LYS A 54 7.87 -3.13 16.74
C LYS A 54 7.04 -4.39 16.41
N GLY A 55 6.69 -5.21 17.40
CA GLY A 55 5.92 -6.44 17.16
C GLY A 55 4.49 -6.21 16.66
N VAL A 56 3.89 -5.06 17.01
CA VAL A 56 2.53 -4.71 16.59
C VAL A 56 2.51 -4.30 15.11
N ILE A 57 3.60 -3.75 14.56
CA ILE A 57 3.70 -3.37 13.14
C ILE A 57 3.60 -4.61 12.23
N ILE A 58 4.18 -5.74 12.66
CA ILE A 58 4.12 -7.00 11.90
C ILE A 58 2.68 -7.51 11.81
N ASN A 59 1.92 -7.45 12.91
CA ASN A 59 0.51 -7.85 12.92
C ASN A 59 -0.33 -6.94 12.01
N GLU A 60 -0.16 -5.62 12.09
CA GLU A 60 -0.87 -4.69 11.20
C GLU A 60 -0.51 -4.92 9.72
N TYR A 61 0.70 -5.39 9.42
CA TYR A 61 1.07 -5.75 8.05
C TYR A 61 0.33 -6.99 7.56
N TYR A 62 0.15 -8.01 8.41
CA TYR A 62 -0.69 -9.17 8.06
C TYR A 62 -2.16 -8.78 7.86
N ASP A 63 -2.70 -7.92 8.72
CA ASP A 63 -4.07 -7.40 8.58
C ASP A 63 -4.23 -6.62 7.26
N TYR A 64 -3.24 -5.81 6.90
CA TYR A 64 -3.19 -5.13 5.60
C TYR A 64 -3.23 -6.11 4.43
N LEU A 65 -2.42 -7.19 4.48
CA LEU A 65 -2.38 -8.20 3.43
C LEU A 65 -3.73 -8.92 3.28
N GLU A 66 -4.42 -9.20 4.39
CA GLU A 66 -5.74 -9.82 4.39
C GLU A 66 -6.79 -8.90 3.75
N LEU A 67 -6.89 -7.65 4.21
CA LEU A 67 -7.81 -6.65 3.66
C LEU A 67 -7.61 -6.43 2.16
N ARG A 68 -6.34 -6.34 1.73
CA ARG A 68 -6.00 -6.23 0.31
C ARG A 68 -6.47 -7.45 -0.47
N THR A 69 -6.16 -8.66 0.03
CA THR A 69 -6.52 -9.91 -0.64
C THR A 69 -8.02 -10.04 -0.82
N ASP A 70 -8.80 -9.66 0.20
CA ASP A 70 -10.25 -9.67 0.13
C ASP A 70 -10.79 -8.64 -0.86
N LEU A 71 -10.22 -7.44 -0.89
CA LEU A 71 -10.56 -6.45 -1.91
C LEU A 71 -10.30 -7.02 -3.32
N LEU A 72 -9.14 -7.62 -3.58
CA LEU A 72 -8.79 -8.19 -4.89
C LEU A 72 -9.75 -9.31 -5.34
N LYS A 73 -10.34 -10.08 -4.41
CA LYS A 73 -11.36 -11.10 -4.74
C LYS A 73 -12.63 -10.46 -5.30
N THR A 74 -12.98 -9.26 -4.83
CA THR A 74 -14.17 -8.53 -5.25
C THR A 74 -13.96 -7.64 -6.48
N MET A 75 -12.70 -7.39 -6.85
CA MET A 75 -12.37 -6.54 -7.99
C MET A 75 -12.69 -7.22 -9.33
N PRO A 76 -13.02 -6.43 -10.37
CA PRO A 76 -13.04 -6.93 -11.74
C PRO A 76 -11.69 -7.55 -12.10
N LYS A 77 -11.71 -8.69 -12.80
CA LYS A 77 -10.49 -9.42 -13.20
C LYS A 77 -9.45 -8.51 -13.85
N LYS A 78 -9.88 -7.62 -14.77
CA LYS A 78 -9.02 -6.63 -15.42
C LYS A 78 -8.23 -5.77 -14.41
N ASP A 79 -8.93 -5.23 -13.42
CA ASP A 79 -8.34 -4.35 -12.40
C ASP A 79 -7.38 -5.11 -11.49
N ARG A 80 -7.74 -6.35 -11.11
CA ARG A 80 -6.86 -7.23 -10.35
C ARG A 80 -5.59 -7.59 -11.13
N ASP A 81 -5.72 -7.96 -12.40
CA ASP A 81 -4.59 -8.32 -13.26
C ASP A 81 -3.63 -7.12 -13.43
N ILE A 82 -4.16 -5.90 -13.53
CA ILE A 82 -3.37 -4.66 -13.52
C ILE A 82 -2.64 -4.52 -12.18
N PHE A 83 -3.34 -4.67 -11.06
CA PHE A 83 -2.73 -4.55 -9.74
C PHE A 83 -1.58 -5.55 -9.53
N GLU A 84 -1.81 -6.83 -9.82
CA GLU A 84 -0.81 -7.91 -9.64
C GLU A 84 0.44 -7.69 -10.49
N LYS A 85 0.30 -7.13 -11.69
CA LYS A 85 1.44 -6.79 -12.54
C LYS A 85 2.29 -5.66 -11.95
N TYR A 86 1.66 -4.69 -11.27
CA TYR A 86 2.34 -3.51 -10.75
C TYR A 86 2.80 -3.67 -9.31
N ILE A 87 2.12 -4.45 -8.47
CA ILE A 87 2.44 -4.59 -7.04
C ILE A 87 3.87 -5.08 -6.82
N VAL A 88 4.36 -5.96 -7.70
CA VAL A 88 5.76 -6.44 -7.67
C VAL A 88 6.76 -5.29 -7.75
N LYS A 89 6.51 -4.24 -8.55
CA LYS A 89 7.40 -3.06 -8.64
C LYS A 89 7.53 -2.31 -7.30
N TYR A 90 6.47 -2.33 -6.49
CA TYR A 90 6.40 -1.59 -5.23
C TYR A 90 6.81 -2.46 -4.03
N GLU A 91 6.51 -3.76 -4.05
CA GLU A 91 6.85 -4.69 -2.97
C GLU A 91 8.25 -5.31 -3.12
N ASN A 92 8.79 -5.50 -4.33
CA ASN A 92 10.18 -5.99 -4.52
C ASN A 92 11.27 -4.92 -4.24
N ARG A 93 10.96 -3.82 -3.56
CA ARG A 93 12.00 -2.90 -3.05
C ARG A 93 12.65 -3.37 -1.75
N SER A 94 12.22 -4.49 -1.20
CA SER A 94 12.98 -5.25 -0.22
C SER A 94 13.48 -6.53 -0.87
N GLY A 95 14.64 -6.46 -1.52
CA GLY A 95 15.43 -7.66 -1.83
C GLY A 95 15.93 -8.30 -0.53
N TYR A 96 15.01 -9.00 0.15
CA TYR A 96 15.32 -10.06 1.11
C TYR A 96 15.19 -11.40 0.38
#